data_AF-Q2N1B4-F1
#
_entry.id   AF-Q2N1B4-F1
#
_cell.length_a   1.000
_cell.length_b   1.000
_cell.length_c   1.000
_cell.angle_alpha   90.00
_cell.angle_beta   90.00
_cell.angle_gamma   90.00
#
_symmetry.space_group_name_H-M   'P 1'
#
loop_
_entity.id
_entity.type
_entity.pdbx_description
1 polymer ?
#
loop_
_entity_poly.entity_id
_entity_poly.type
_entity_poly.pdbx_seq_one_letter_code
_entity_poly.pdbx_strand_id
1 'polypeptide(L)' 'SGDRLTRASKVLEQLTGQQPVTSKARYTVRSFGIKRNEKIAVHCTVRGAKAEEILERGLKVREYELRKNNFSD' A
#
# COMPACT_ATOMS: atom_id res chain seq x y z
N SER A 1 -4.89 5.88 15.74
CA SER A 1 -4.39 5.28 14.50
C SER A 1 -4.05 3.78 14.57
N GLY A 2 -4.20 3.09 15.71
CA GLY A 2 -3.72 1.70 15.86
C GLY A 2 -4.52 0.64 15.11
N ASP A 3 -5.81 0.46 15.45
CA ASP A 3 -6.55 -0.72 14.98
C ASP A 3 -6.82 -0.77 13.48
N ARG A 4 -7.09 0.39 12.87
CA ARG A 4 -7.26 0.47 11.41
C ARG A 4 -5.96 0.09 10.69
N LEU A 5 -4.81 0.49 11.23
CA LEU A 5 -3.51 0.15 10.67
C LEU A 5 -3.20 -1.34 10.85
N THR A 6 -3.52 -1.92 12.01
CA THR A 6 -3.35 -3.36 12.28
C THR A 6 -4.23 -4.21 11.37
N ARG A 7 -5.47 -3.78 11.10
CA ARG A 7 -6.36 -4.46 10.14
C ARG A 7 -5.82 -4.39 8.72
N ALA A 8 -5.39 -3.22 8.27
CA ALA A 8 -4.77 -3.06 6.95
C ALA A 8 -3.50 -3.91 6.79
N SER A 9 -2.70 -4.02 7.85
CA SER A 9 -1.53 -4.91 7.91
C SER A 9 -1.92 -6.36 7.66
N LYS A 10 -2.97 -6.86 8.34
CA LYS A 10 -3.46 -8.23 8.15
C LYS A 10 -3.99 -8.48 6.72
N VAL A 11 -4.66 -7.49 6.13
CA VAL A 11 -5.15 -7.60 4.74
C VAL A 11 -3.98 -7.73 3.75
N LEU A 12 -2.92 -6.94 3.91
CA LEU A 12 -1.73 -7.04 3.07
C LEU A 12 -1.02 -8.37 3.23
N GLU A 13 -0.94 -8.89 4.45
CA GLU A 13 -0.36 -10.20 4.74
C GLU A 13 -1.16 -11.33 4.07
N GLN A 14 -2.50 -11.27 4.11
CA GLN A 14 -3.36 -12.24 3.43
C GLN A 14 -3.26 -12.18 1.89
N LEU A 15 -3.08 -10.98 1.32
CA LEU A 15 -2.97 -10.81 -0.12
C LEU A 15 -1.60 -11.22 -0.68
N THR A 16 -0.52 -10.94 0.04
CA THR A 16 0.85 -11.10 -0.46
C THR A 16 1.58 -12.32 0.12
N GLY A 17 1.12 -12.83 1.27
CA GLY A 17 1.79 -13.87 2.04
C GLY A 17 3.14 -13.41 2.63
N GLN A 18 3.35 -12.10 2.76
CA GLN A 18 4.58 -11.52 3.30
C GLN A 18 4.28 -10.64 4.51
N GLN A 19 5.26 -10.47 5.40
CA GLN A 19 5.14 -9.53 6.50
C GLN A 19 5.24 -8.09 6.00
N PRO A 20 4.20 -7.27 6.18
CA PRO A 20 4.19 -5.92 5.65
C PRO A 20 4.93 -4.94 6.56
N VAL A 21 5.48 -3.88 5.98
CA VAL A 21 6.31 -2.89 6.68
C VAL A 21 5.49 -1.63 6.99
N THR A 22 5.62 -1.13 8.23
CA THR A 22 4.95 0.11 8.67
C THR A 22 5.82 1.35 8.41
N SER A 23 5.22 2.38 7.83
CA SER A 23 5.87 3.66 7.53
C SER A 23 5.53 4.72 8.58
N LYS A 24 6.53 5.51 8.96
CA LYS A 24 6.42 6.57 9.96
C LYS A 24 6.27 7.96 9.32
N ALA A 25 5.57 8.85 10.01
CA ALA A 25 5.42 10.25 9.65
C ALA A 25 6.76 11.01 9.72
N ARG A 26 7.16 11.68 8.63
CA ARG A 26 8.38 12.52 8.62
C ARG A 26 8.17 13.85 9.37
N TYR A 27 6.99 14.45 9.24
CA TYR A 27 6.64 15.75 9.80
C TYR A 27 5.32 15.69 10.55
N THR A 28 5.12 16.65 11.45
CA THR A 28 3.81 16.90 12.07
C THR A 28 3.01 17.82 11.16
N VAL A 29 1.81 17.41 10.76
CA VAL A 29 0.90 18.24 9.96
C VAL A 29 -0.45 18.26 10.64
N ARG A 30 -0.83 19.44 11.17
CA ARG A 30 -2.04 19.62 11.99
C ARG A 30 -3.33 19.41 11.21
N SER A 31 -3.39 19.86 9.95
CA SER A 31 -4.56 19.68 9.08
C SER A 31 -4.87 18.21 8.80
N PHE A 32 -3.84 17.37 8.70
CA PHE A 32 -4.00 15.92 8.54
C PHE A 32 -4.11 15.16 9.87
N GLY A 33 -3.98 15.85 11.01
CA GLY A 33 -4.01 15.22 12.34
C GLY A 33 -2.84 14.28 12.63
N ILE A 34 -1.74 14.40 11.88
CA ILE A 34 -0.59 13.48 11.95
C ILE A 34 0.53 14.10 12.80
N LYS A 35 1.07 13.33 13.76
CA LYS A 35 2.25 13.70 14.53
C LYS A 35 3.53 13.07 13.96
N ARG A 36 4.67 13.76 14.09
CA ARG A 36 5.98 13.23 13.70
C ARG A 36 6.25 11.87 14.35
N ASN A 37 6.83 10.96 13.56
CA ASN A 37 7.13 9.57 13.90
C ASN A 37 5.93 8.66 14.20
N GLU A 38 4.69 9.15 14.05
CA GLU A 38 3.50 8.29 14.13
C GLU A 38 3.47 7.30 12.96
N LYS A 39 3.01 6.07 13.20
CA LYS A 39 2.82 5.08 12.13
C LYS A 39 1.57 5.44 11.33
N ILE A 40 1.72 5.79 10.05
CA ILE A 40 0.61 6.26 9.20
C ILE A 40 0.18 5.19 8.20
N ALA A 41 1.14 4.51 7.58
CA ALA A 41 0.89 3.66 6.42
C ALA A 41 1.54 2.29 6.58
N VAL A 42 1.05 1.34 5.79
CA VAL A 42 1.63 0.00 5.64
C VAL A 42 1.90 -0.22 4.16
N HIS A 43 3.08 -0.73 3.82
CA HIS A 43 3.43 -1.09 2.46
C HIS A 43 4.07 -2.48 2.43
N CYS A 44 3.98 -3.14 1.29
CA CYS A 44 4.60 -4.44 1.04
C CYS A 44 5.30 -4.39 -0.32
N THR A 45 6.49 -4.99 -0.40
CA THR A 45 7.24 -5.10 -1.65
C THR A 45 7.15 -6.53 -2.15
N VAL A 46 6.45 -6.74 -3.25
CA VAL A 46 6.27 -8.07 -3.85
C VAL A 46 7.10 -8.17 -5.13
N ARG A 47 7.67 -9.34 -5.40
CA ARG A 47 8.52 -9.61 -6.59
C ARG A 47 8.24 -11.01 -7.14
N GLY A 48 8.65 -11.24 -8.39
CA GLY A 48 8.50 -12.53 -9.09
C GLY A 48 7.05 -12.85 -9.46
N ALA A 49 6.73 -14.14 -9.61
CA ALA A 49 5.41 -14.61 -10.07
C ALA A 49 4.24 -14.09 -9.21
N LYS A 50 4.44 -13.91 -7.90
CA LYS A 50 3.42 -13.32 -7.01
C LYS A 50 3.07 -11.88 -7.37
N ALA A 51 4.02 -11.10 -7.89
CA ALA A 51 3.78 -9.73 -8.31
C ALA A 51 3.00 -9.69 -9.63
N GLU A 52 3.32 -10.57 -10.57
CA GLU A 52 2.62 -10.69 -11.85
C GLU A 52 1.15 -11.07 -11.64
N GLU A 53 0.88 -12.05 -10.76
CA GLU A 53 -0.48 -12.46 -10.42
C GLU A 53 -1.30 -11.32 -9.81
N ILE A 54 -0.71 -10.54 -8.89
CA ILE A 54 -1.37 -9.38 -8.29
C ILE A 54 -1.63 -8.29 -9.34
N LEU A 55 -0.68 -8.08 -10.26
CA LEU A 55 -0.80 -7.10 -11.33
C LEU A 55 -1.92 -7.47 -12.29
N GLU A 56 -2.02 -8.74 -12.70
CA GLU A 56 -3.11 -9.24 -13.54
C GLU A 56 -4.48 -9.07 -12.85
N ARG A 57 -4.60 -9.46 -11.58
CA ARG A 57 -5.81 -9.25 -10.78
C ARG A 57 -6.18 -7.76 -10.68
N GLY A 58 -5.20 -6.88 -10.54
CA GLY A 58 -5.39 -5.43 -10.46
C GLY A 58 -5.83 -4.80 -11.79
N LEU A 59 -5.20 -5.19 -12.90
CA LEU A 59 -5.56 -4.70 -14.23
C LEU A 59 -6.96 -5.16 -14.66
N LYS A 60 -7.35 -6.38 -14.27
CA LYS A 60 -8.70 -6.90 -14.51
C LYS A 60 -9.80 -6.02 -13.89
N VAL A 61 -9.56 -5.42 -12.72
CA VAL A 61 -10.52 -4.49 -12.07
C VAL A 61 -10.68 -3.19 -12.87
N ARG A 62 -9.68 -2.82 -13.66
CA ARG A 62 -9.67 -1.63 -14.52
C ARG A 62 -9.93 -1.95 -15.99
N GLU A 63 -10.47 -3.13 -16.28
CA GLU A 63 -10.81 -3.57 -17.65
C GLU A 63 -9.61 -3.50 -18.62
N TYR A 64 -8.38 -3.59 -18.08
CA TYR A 64 -7.13 -3.44 -18.83
C TYR A 64 -6.94 -2.08 -19.54
N GLU A 65 -7.72 -1.05 -19.16
CA GLU A 65 -7.56 0.30 -19.68
C GLU A 65 -6.75 1.19 -18.74
N LEU A 66 -5.73 1.87 -19.29
CA LEU A 66 -4.88 2.81 -18.57
C LEU A 66 -4.76 4.12 -19.35
N ARG A 67 -4.73 5.24 -18.62
CA ARG A 67 -4.51 6.56 -19.20
C ARG A 67 -3.01 6.84 -19.33
N LYS A 68 -2.63 7.58 -20.37
CA LYS A 68 -1.22 7.93 -20.64
C LYS A 68 -0.52 8.66 -19.49
N ASN A 69 -1.26 9.45 -18.71
CA ASN A 69 -0.72 10.21 -17.56
C ASN A 69 -0.35 9.34 -16.34
N ASN A 70 -0.67 8.04 -16.36
CA ASN A 70 -0.30 7.12 -15.27
C ASN A 70 1.14 6.60 -15.40
N PHE A 71 1.79 6.80 -16.55
CA PHE A 71 3.15 6.37 -16.81
C PHE A 71 4.12 7.51 -16.46
N SER A 72 5.10 7.24 -15.60
CA SER A 72 6.21 8.17 -15.34
C SER A 72 7.15 8.22 -16.54
N ASP A 73 7.95 9.29 -16.64
CA ASP A 73 9.02 9.45 -17.64
C ASP A 73 10.09 8.34 -17.56
#